data_AF-Q9FDK4-F1
#
_entry.id   AF-Q9FDK4-F1
#
_cell.length_a   1.000
_cell.length_b   1.000
_cell.length_c   1.000
_cell.angle_alpha   90.00
_cell.angle_beta   90.00
_cell.angle_gamma   90.00
#
_symmetry.space_group_name_H-M   'P 1'
#
loop_
_entity.id
_entity.type
_entity.pdbx_description
1 polymer ?
#
loop_
_entity_poly.entity_id
_entity_poly.type
_entity_poly.pdbx_seq_one_letter_code
_entity_poly.pdbx_strand_id
1 'polypeptide(L)'
;MTLMTLGSFYEVVAWLIRLTMLVIVPMRRTPQAASSWLLLIFFQPALGLLLYLMIGQARFPSWRAERFANLKSFLEEQRQKLQNSVASLPAEAALAADLAENLGHMPALSGNRMLYISDYQALFDHLAADIDKAEQHVHLVIYIFDSDRSGQQIIAALGRAAKRGVNCQILIDALGSRRSGKQVIQQLKNLGVDAREALPFRLLRGRTRGDMRNHRKLFIIDGKIGYAGSQNIINRDWRPGVVNQELTVRVEGPIVFEMETLFAINWYLESGALPDRMRDTPHLVPPKEGSHILQLLPSGADYRLAGFETMLVTGIYAAKTQIVLVTPYLIPDSDLLAALKTAALRGVRIDIIVSKIADQILVSMAQKSYYQELLSAGIHIHRYRDKLLHAKHISVDNKLAMVGSSNVDIRSFLLNEEVSLIIYDKEAIAQLQNIEMDYLKNADEVSKAAWRLRPAIVKSWKIWRD
;
A
#
# COMPACT_ATOMS: atom_id res chain seq x y z
N MET A 1 46.75 -15.45 -24.19
CA MET A 1 45.58 -16.34 -23.98
C MET A 1 44.91 -16.55 -25.32
N THR A 2 44.89 -17.78 -25.82
CA THR A 2 44.21 -18.12 -27.07
C THR A 2 42.69 -18.04 -26.86
N LEU A 3 41.92 -17.75 -27.91
CA LEU A 3 40.44 -17.69 -27.85
C LEU A 3 39.80 -18.94 -27.22
N MET A 4 40.43 -20.10 -27.38
CA MET A 4 40.02 -21.36 -26.75
C MET A 4 40.11 -21.34 -25.22
N THR A 5 41.09 -20.66 -24.62
CA THR A 5 41.19 -20.61 -23.15
C THR A 5 40.19 -19.66 -22.52
N LEU A 6 39.78 -18.61 -23.26
CA LEU A 6 38.72 -17.68 -22.85
C LEU A 6 37.34 -18.33 -22.92
N GLY A 7 37.06 -19.10 -23.98
CA GLY A 7 35.79 -19.83 -24.13
C GLY A 7 35.59 -20.88 -23.03
N SER A 8 36.60 -21.71 -22.77
CA SER A 8 36.54 -22.69 -21.69
C SER A 8 36.40 -22.05 -20.30
N PHE A 9 37.08 -20.93 -20.06
CA PHE A 9 36.93 -20.18 -18.81
C PHE A 9 35.51 -19.63 -18.64
N TYR A 10 34.93 -19.05 -19.69
CA TYR A 10 33.54 -18.58 -19.67
C TYR A 10 32.56 -19.71 -19.36
N GLU A 11 32.70 -20.89 -19.98
CA GLU A 11 31.82 -22.03 -19.74
C GLU A 11 31.92 -22.56 -18.30
N VAL A 12 33.14 -22.64 -17.75
CA VAL A 12 33.33 -23.03 -16.33
C VAL A 12 32.63 -22.05 -15.40
N VAL A 13 32.79 -20.74 -15.61
CA VAL A 13 32.10 -19.71 -14.82
C VAL A 13 30.58 -19.82 -15.00
N ALA A 14 30.11 -20.00 -16.23
CA ALA A 14 28.69 -20.13 -16.55
C ALA A 14 28.04 -21.33 -15.84
N TRP A 15 28.70 -22.49 -15.84
CA TRP A 15 28.23 -23.67 -15.10
C TRP A 15 28.30 -23.50 -13.58
N LEU A 16 29.35 -22.85 -13.06
CA LEU A 16 29.42 -22.51 -11.63
C LEU A 16 28.22 -21.65 -11.21
N ILE A 17 27.86 -20.64 -12.02
CA ILE A 17 26.67 -19.81 -11.80
C ILE A 17 25.41 -20.67 -11.82
N ARG A 18 25.19 -21.49 -12.85
CA ARG A 18 23.99 -22.35 -12.95
C ARG A 18 23.84 -23.27 -11.74
N LEU A 19 24.89 -23.99 -11.35
CA LEU A 19 24.86 -24.93 -10.22
C LEU A 19 24.63 -24.21 -8.89
N THR A 20 25.31 -23.08 -8.68
CA THR A 20 25.12 -22.26 -7.46
C THR A 20 23.69 -21.73 -7.38
N MET A 21 23.17 -21.22 -8.49
CA MET A 21 21.84 -20.62 -8.55
C MET A 21 20.72 -21.66 -8.50
N LEU A 22 20.95 -22.90 -8.95
CA LEU A 22 20.02 -24.02 -8.80
C LEU A 22 19.70 -24.32 -7.33
N VAL A 23 20.65 -24.06 -6.43
CA VAL A 23 20.44 -24.20 -4.97
C VAL A 23 19.90 -22.89 -4.38
N ILE A 24 20.50 -21.74 -4.71
CA ILE A 24 20.17 -20.45 -4.08
C ILE A 24 18.77 -19.96 -4.44
N VAL A 25 18.36 -20.09 -5.70
CA VAL A 25 17.10 -19.50 -6.19
C VAL A 25 15.88 -20.16 -5.54
N PRO A 26 15.73 -21.51 -5.56
CA PRO A 26 14.57 -22.16 -4.94
C PRO A 26 14.48 -21.94 -3.43
N MET A 27 15.61 -21.84 -2.73
CA MET A 27 15.61 -21.57 -1.29
C MET A 27 15.10 -20.17 -0.91
N ARG A 28 15.00 -19.25 -1.88
CA ARG A 28 14.71 -17.83 -1.62
C ARG A 28 13.47 -17.31 -2.37
N ARG A 29 12.79 -18.15 -3.14
CA ARG A 29 11.71 -17.77 -4.04
C ARG A 29 10.59 -18.80 -4.01
N THR A 30 9.36 -18.35 -4.31
CA THR A 30 8.27 -19.26 -4.62
C THR A 30 8.65 -20.12 -5.83
N PRO A 31 8.10 -21.34 -5.98
CA PRO A 31 8.44 -22.23 -7.09
C PRO A 31 8.32 -21.57 -8.46
N GLN A 32 7.25 -20.79 -8.69
CA GLN A 32 7.02 -20.09 -9.96
C GLN A 32 8.08 -19.01 -10.25
N ALA A 33 8.42 -18.18 -9.25
CA ALA A 33 9.47 -17.18 -9.39
C ALA A 33 10.85 -17.84 -9.54
N ALA A 34 11.08 -18.96 -8.84
CA ALA A 34 12.31 -19.73 -8.94
C ALA A 34 12.50 -20.28 -10.35
N SER A 35 11.47 -20.91 -10.94
CA SER A 35 11.51 -21.42 -12.31
C SER A 35 11.85 -20.33 -13.33
N SER A 36 11.25 -19.15 -13.19
CA SER A 36 11.51 -18.02 -14.10
C SER A 36 12.96 -17.53 -14.01
N TRP A 37 13.50 -17.40 -12.79
CA TRP A 37 14.89 -17.01 -12.57
C TRP A 37 15.87 -18.08 -13.06
N LEU A 38 15.59 -19.35 -12.77
CA LEU A 38 16.42 -20.46 -13.23
C LEU A 38 16.41 -20.54 -14.76
N LEU A 39 15.26 -20.39 -15.42
CA LEU A 39 15.20 -20.38 -16.88
C LEU A 39 16.10 -19.27 -17.46
N LEU A 40 15.97 -18.04 -16.98
CA LEU A 40 16.84 -16.94 -17.41
C LEU A 40 18.33 -17.22 -17.16
N ILE A 41 18.68 -17.74 -15.97
CA ILE A 41 20.07 -18.04 -15.60
C ILE A 41 20.63 -19.21 -16.40
N PHE A 42 19.84 -20.23 -16.73
CA PHE A 42 20.31 -21.36 -17.52
C PHE A 42 20.62 -20.94 -18.96
N PHE A 43 19.74 -20.14 -19.58
CA PHE A 43 19.93 -19.62 -20.94
C PHE A 43 20.97 -18.51 -21.01
N GLN A 44 21.04 -17.62 -20.01
CA GLN A 44 21.92 -16.45 -19.97
C GLN A 44 22.53 -16.28 -18.57
N PRO A 45 23.56 -17.07 -18.17
CA PRO A 45 24.04 -17.12 -16.78
C PRO A 45 24.56 -15.80 -16.24
N ALA A 46 25.41 -15.10 -17.01
CA ALA A 46 25.99 -13.83 -16.57
C ALA A 46 24.92 -12.74 -16.41
N LEU A 47 24.04 -12.60 -17.41
CA LEU A 47 22.93 -11.64 -17.36
C LEU A 47 21.90 -12.01 -16.29
N GLY A 48 21.55 -13.28 -16.18
CA GLY A 48 20.61 -13.79 -15.18
C GLY A 48 21.13 -13.62 -13.76
N LEU A 49 22.42 -13.89 -13.51
CA LEU A 49 23.04 -13.59 -12.21
C LEU A 49 23.03 -12.09 -11.93
N LEU A 50 23.43 -11.26 -12.89
CA LEU A 50 23.44 -9.81 -12.75
C LEU A 50 22.04 -9.29 -12.37
N LEU A 51 21.01 -9.70 -13.12
CA LEU A 51 19.62 -9.32 -12.86
C LEU A 51 19.13 -9.88 -11.52
N TYR A 52 19.48 -11.12 -11.16
CA TYR A 52 19.10 -11.70 -9.86
C TYR A 52 19.73 -10.95 -8.70
N LEU A 53 20.99 -10.55 -8.81
CA LEU A 53 21.65 -9.73 -7.80
C LEU A 53 21.06 -8.31 -7.73
N MET A 54 20.49 -7.81 -8.83
CA MET A 54 19.82 -6.50 -8.86
C MET A 54 18.41 -6.52 -8.26
N ILE A 55 17.57 -7.47 -8.66
CA ILE A 55 16.12 -7.48 -8.36
C ILE A 55 15.59 -8.83 -7.84
N GLY A 56 16.42 -9.86 -7.75
CA GLY A 56 16.05 -11.20 -7.31
C GLY A 56 15.87 -11.38 -5.80
N GLN A 57 16.09 -10.34 -4.97
CA GLN A 57 15.89 -10.36 -3.51
C GLN A 57 15.09 -9.16 -3.01
N ALA A 58 13.79 -9.35 -2.73
CA ALA A 58 12.88 -8.37 -2.13
C ALA A 58 13.27 -8.04 -0.67
N ARG A 59 14.42 -7.38 -0.51
CA ARG A 59 14.94 -6.91 0.77
C ARG A 59 15.43 -5.50 0.59
N PHE A 60 15.15 -4.65 1.57
CA PHE A 60 15.75 -3.33 1.62
C PHE A 60 17.27 -3.44 1.84
N PRO A 61 18.04 -2.39 1.46
CA PRO A 61 19.46 -2.36 1.75
C PRO A 61 19.74 -2.51 3.25
N SER A 62 20.88 -3.12 3.58
CA SER A 62 21.24 -3.53 4.95
C SER A 62 21.14 -2.41 5.98
N TRP A 63 21.53 -1.18 5.62
CA TRP A 63 21.44 -0.02 6.49
C TRP A 63 20.00 0.31 6.92
N ARG A 64 19.00 0.05 6.06
CA ARG A 64 17.59 0.26 6.39
C ARG A 64 17.07 -0.87 7.27
N ALA A 65 17.42 -2.11 6.93
CA ALA A 65 17.05 -3.28 7.74
C ALA A 65 17.61 -3.19 9.17
N GLU A 66 18.84 -2.70 9.32
CA GLU A 66 19.46 -2.44 10.63
C GLU A 66 18.70 -1.35 11.42
N ARG A 67 18.36 -0.24 10.77
CA ARG A 67 17.51 0.79 11.39
C ARG A 67 16.15 0.23 11.81
N PHE A 68 15.51 -0.58 10.96
CA PHE A 68 14.23 -1.18 11.30
C PHE A 68 14.35 -2.13 12.51
N ALA A 69 15.39 -2.95 12.55
CA ALA A 69 15.66 -3.83 13.69
C ALA A 69 15.86 -3.05 15.01
N ASN A 70 16.46 -1.86 14.96
CA ASN A 70 16.67 -0.99 16.11
C ASN A 70 15.38 -0.35 16.65
N LEU A 71 14.27 -0.41 15.91
CA LEU A 71 12.98 0.17 16.33
C LEU A 71 12.16 -0.74 17.26
N LYS A 72 12.64 -1.97 17.55
CA LYS A 72 11.89 -2.92 18.36
C LYS A 72 11.53 -2.38 19.75
N SER A 73 12.50 -1.83 20.49
CA SER A 73 12.22 -1.25 21.82
C SER A 73 11.29 -0.04 21.75
N PHE A 74 11.44 0.77 20.71
CA PHE A 74 10.59 1.94 20.47
C PHE A 74 9.13 1.56 20.21
N LEU A 75 8.88 0.54 19.38
CA LEU A 75 7.56 0.00 19.10
C LEU A 75 6.90 -0.54 20.38
N GLU A 76 7.65 -1.30 21.18
CA GLU A 76 7.15 -1.90 22.41
C GLU A 76 6.76 -0.82 23.43
N GLU A 77 7.55 0.25 23.54
CA GLU A 77 7.23 1.42 24.37
C GLU A 77 5.96 2.14 23.88
N GLN A 78 5.83 2.37 22.58
CA GLN A 78 4.64 3.01 22.01
C GLN A 78 3.38 2.16 22.24
N ARG A 79 3.50 0.84 22.08
CA ARG A 79 2.40 -0.10 22.38
C ARG A 79 1.98 -0.06 23.84
N GLN A 80 2.93 0.07 24.77
CA GLN A 80 2.60 0.17 26.20
C GLN A 80 1.77 1.42 26.52
N LYS A 81 2.03 2.55 25.85
CA LYS A 81 1.24 3.79 26.04
C LYS A 81 -0.21 3.64 25.60
N LEU A 82 -0.49 2.72 24.68
CA LEU A 82 -1.83 2.46 24.14
C LEU A 82 -2.70 1.55 25.02
N GLN A 83 -2.16 0.93 26.08
CA GLN A 83 -2.86 -0.08 26.89
C GLN A 83 -4.27 0.33 27.35
N ASN A 84 -4.46 1.60 27.72
CA ASN A 84 -5.76 2.13 28.18
C ASN A 84 -6.77 2.39 27.05
N SER A 85 -6.33 2.35 25.80
CA SER A 85 -7.15 2.59 24.61
C SER A 85 -7.46 1.31 23.83
N VAL A 86 -6.75 0.21 24.11
CA VAL A 86 -6.98 -1.10 23.47
C VAL A 86 -8.45 -1.50 23.58
N ALA A 87 -9.03 -1.87 22.45
CA ALA A 87 -10.43 -2.22 22.33
C ALA A 87 -10.70 -3.64 22.84
N SER A 88 -11.87 -3.85 23.42
CA SER A 88 -12.43 -5.19 23.61
C SER A 88 -13.29 -5.54 22.39
N LEU A 89 -12.92 -6.60 21.69
CA LEU A 89 -13.60 -7.08 20.48
C LEU A 89 -14.29 -8.43 20.73
N PRO A 90 -15.43 -8.71 20.05
CA PRO A 90 -16.00 -10.06 20.03
C PRO A 90 -14.99 -11.07 19.49
N ALA A 91 -15.08 -12.33 19.93
CA ALA A 91 -14.08 -13.38 19.63
C ALA A 91 -13.71 -13.50 18.14
N GLU A 92 -14.69 -13.42 17.24
CA GLU A 92 -14.44 -13.49 15.79
C GLU A 92 -13.60 -12.30 15.27
N ALA A 93 -13.84 -11.08 15.78
CA ALA A 93 -13.09 -9.89 15.41
C ALA A 93 -11.74 -9.80 16.14
N ALA A 94 -11.66 -10.34 17.37
CA ALA A 94 -10.44 -10.40 18.16
C ALA A 94 -9.35 -11.21 17.44
N LEU A 95 -9.68 -12.36 16.82
CA LEU A 95 -8.71 -13.14 16.04
C LEU A 95 -8.09 -12.34 14.89
N ALA A 96 -8.90 -11.53 14.19
CA ALA A 96 -8.41 -10.67 13.11
C ALA A 96 -7.57 -9.51 13.65
N ALA A 97 -7.95 -8.93 14.78
CA ALA A 97 -7.19 -7.87 15.44
C ALA A 97 -5.84 -8.36 15.98
N ASP A 98 -5.82 -9.53 16.61
CA ASP A 98 -4.59 -10.18 17.12
C ASP A 98 -3.65 -10.51 15.96
N LEU A 99 -4.18 -11.00 14.83
CA LEU A 99 -3.39 -11.25 13.64
C LEU A 99 -2.78 -9.94 13.11
N ALA A 100 -3.60 -8.89 12.97
CA ALA A 100 -3.12 -7.59 12.52
C ALA A 100 -2.08 -6.97 13.47
N GLU A 101 -2.24 -7.15 14.79
CA GLU A 101 -1.26 -6.70 15.78
C GLU A 101 0.06 -7.48 15.66
N ASN A 102 0.00 -8.80 15.48
CA ASN A 102 1.20 -9.62 15.27
C ASN A 102 1.92 -9.33 13.94
N LEU A 103 1.19 -8.81 12.95
CA LEU A 103 1.75 -8.39 11.66
C LEU A 103 2.35 -6.99 11.71
N GLY A 104 1.66 -6.04 12.37
CA GLY A 104 1.95 -4.60 12.29
C GLY A 104 2.49 -3.97 13.58
N HIS A 105 2.46 -4.67 14.71
CA HIS A 105 2.79 -4.18 16.06
C HIS A 105 1.86 -3.08 16.61
N MET A 106 0.65 -2.98 16.05
CA MET A 106 -0.33 -1.93 16.34
C MET A 106 -1.64 -2.59 16.81
N PRO A 107 -2.10 -2.40 18.07
CA PRO A 107 -3.32 -3.01 18.59
C PRO A 107 -4.61 -2.36 18.05
N ALA A 108 -5.74 -3.06 18.16
CA ALA A 108 -7.04 -2.42 17.89
C ALA A 108 -7.38 -1.41 19.00
N LEU A 109 -7.76 -0.19 18.61
CA LEU A 109 -8.03 0.92 19.53
C LEU A 109 -9.49 1.34 19.49
N SER A 110 -10.05 1.59 20.67
CA SER A 110 -11.40 2.11 20.87
C SER A 110 -11.40 3.64 20.95
N GLY A 111 -12.57 4.26 20.75
CA GLY A 111 -12.75 5.68 21.05
C GLY A 111 -12.46 6.62 19.89
N ASN A 112 -12.50 6.13 18.64
CA ASN A 112 -12.13 6.93 17.48
C ASN A 112 -13.36 7.51 16.77
N ARG A 113 -13.16 8.65 16.13
CA ARG A 113 -14.08 9.25 15.16
C ARG A 113 -13.49 9.10 13.76
N MET A 114 -14.34 8.89 12.77
CA MET A 114 -13.90 8.82 11.39
C MET A 114 -14.89 9.44 10.41
N LEU A 115 -14.37 9.87 9.25
CA LEU A 115 -15.12 10.41 8.13
C LEU A 115 -14.53 9.89 6.82
N TYR A 116 -15.36 9.25 5.99
CA TYR A 116 -14.99 8.93 4.63
C TYR A 116 -15.04 10.17 3.73
N ILE A 117 -13.98 10.35 2.95
CA ILE A 117 -13.85 11.41 1.95
C ILE A 117 -13.67 10.74 0.59
N SER A 118 -14.75 10.71 -0.20
CA SER A 118 -14.76 10.18 -1.57
C SER A 118 -14.74 11.27 -2.64
N ASP A 119 -15.06 12.52 -2.30
CA ASP A 119 -14.86 13.63 -3.23
C ASP A 119 -13.39 14.02 -3.29
N TYR A 120 -12.87 14.11 -4.53
CA TYR A 120 -11.45 14.31 -4.77
C TYR A 120 -10.95 15.68 -4.29
N GLN A 121 -11.73 16.75 -4.49
CA GLN A 121 -11.32 18.10 -4.09
C GLN A 121 -11.52 18.31 -2.58
N ALA A 122 -12.58 17.72 -2.02
CA ALA A 122 -12.88 17.80 -0.59
C ALA A 122 -11.70 17.33 0.28
N LEU A 123 -10.92 16.33 -0.15
CA LEU A 123 -9.71 15.94 0.58
C LEU A 123 -8.73 17.11 0.74
N PHE A 124 -8.42 17.83 -0.35
CA PHE A 124 -7.47 18.93 -0.29
C PHE A 124 -8.01 20.12 0.51
N ASP A 125 -9.32 20.34 0.45
CA ASP A 125 -9.98 21.40 1.22
C ASP A 125 -9.95 21.09 2.73
N HIS A 126 -10.29 19.85 3.12
CA HIS A 126 -10.18 19.38 4.50
C HIS A 126 -8.73 19.41 5.00
N LEU A 127 -7.79 18.87 4.22
CA LEU A 127 -6.38 18.81 4.60
C LEU A 127 -5.78 20.21 4.74
N ALA A 128 -6.05 21.12 3.80
CA ALA A 128 -5.58 22.50 3.90
C ALA A 128 -6.18 23.23 5.11
N ALA A 129 -7.48 23.05 5.38
CA ALA A 129 -8.15 23.65 6.53
C ALA A 129 -7.59 23.14 7.86
N ASP A 130 -7.29 21.84 7.97
CA ASP A 130 -6.70 21.28 9.17
C ASP A 130 -5.23 21.74 9.35
N ILE A 131 -4.44 21.81 8.27
CA ILE A 131 -3.08 22.39 8.30
C ILE A 131 -3.10 23.87 8.70
N ASP A 132 -4.09 24.64 8.24
CA ASP A 132 -4.25 26.05 8.61
C ASP A 132 -4.60 26.24 10.09
N LYS A 133 -5.24 25.25 10.72
CA LYS A 133 -5.52 25.23 12.16
C LYS A 133 -4.41 24.62 13.00
N ALA A 134 -3.42 23.99 12.38
CA ALA A 134 -2.32 23.35 13.10
C ALA A 134 -1.56 24.35 13.98
N GLU A 135 -1.26 23.92 15.21
CA GLU A 135 -0.55 24.69 16.24
C GLU A 135 0.82 24.12 16.56
N GLN A 136 1.01 22.82 16.37
CA GLN A 136 2.17 22.09 16.86
C GLN A 136 3.00 21.53 15.71
N HIS A 137 2.44 20.62 14.92
CA HIS A 137 3.19 19.95 13.87
C HIS A 137 2.29 19.42 12.74
N VAL A 138 2.89 19.26 11.57
CA VAL A 138 2.27 18.61 10.41
C VAL A 138 3.25 17.59 9.85
N HIS A 139 2.85 16.34 9.82
CA HIS A 139 3.66 15.21 9.38
C HIS A 139 3.01 14.51 8.21
N LEU A 140 3.70 14.41 7.06
CA LEU A 140 3.16 13.77 5.87
C LEU A 140 4.10 12.72 5.30
N VAL A 141 3.57 11.57 4.88
CA VAL A 141 4.24 10.56 4.06
C VAL A 141 3.38 10.31 2.83
N ILE A 142 3.95 10.53 1.64
CA ILE A 142 3.19 10.49 0.40
C ILE A 142 3.97 9.89 -0.78
N TYR A 143 3.30 9.04 -1.56
CA TYR A 143 3.88 8.46 -2.78
C TYR A 143 4.05 9.49 -3.92
N ILE A 144 2.97 10.22 -4.25
CA ILE A 144 3.00 11.28 -5.26
C ILE A 144 2.61 12.61 -4.62
N PHE A 145 3.54 13.56 -4.68
CA PHE A 145 3.31 14.98 -4.43
C PHE A 145 3.83 15.75 -5.65
N ASP A 146 2.89 16.28 -6.42
CA ASP A 146 3.18 17.04 -7.62
C ASP A 146 3.08 18.55 -7.40
N SER A 147 3.66 19.37 -8.28
CA SER A 147 3.66 20.83 -8.18
C SER A 147 2.50 21.50 -8.93
N ASP A 148 1.46 20.74 -9.29
CA ASP A 148 0.25 21.21 -9.97
C ASP A 148 -0.73 21.97 -9.05
N ARG A 149 -1.93 22.30 -9.55
CA ARG A 149 -2.92 23.10 -8.80
C ARG A 149 -3.23 22.50 -7.42
N SER A 150 -3.46 21.19 -7.35
CA SER A 150 -3.76 20.50 -6.09
C SER A 150 -2.54 20.50 -5.17
N GLY A 151 -1.36 20.27 -5.73
CA GLY A 151 -0.09 20.39 -5.01
C GLY A 151 0.15 21.78 -4.42
N GLN A 152 -0.05 22.83 -5.21
CA GLN A 152 0.17 24.22 -4.78
C GLN A 152 -0.77 24.62 -3.64
N GLN A 153 -2.01 24.10 -3.59
CA GLN A 153 -2.92 24.30 -2.47
C GLN A 153 -2.31 23.81 -1.15
N ILE A 154 -1.75 22.60 -1.15
CA ILE A 154 -1.15 22.00 0.05
C ILE A 154 0.20 22.66 0.39
N ILE A 155 1.04 22.96 -0.60
CA ILE A 155 2.30 23.70 -0.40
C ILE A 155 2.03 25.06 0.24
N ALA A 156 1.00 25.78 -0.22
CA ALA A 156 0.62 27.06 0.35
C ALA A 156 0.14 26.93 1.81
N ALA A 157 -0.66 25.90 2.13
CA ALA A 157 -1.11 25.63 3.50
C ALA A 157 0.07 25.31 4.44
N LEU A 158 0.97 24.42 4.01
CA LEU A 158 2.19 24.09 4.75
C LEU A 158 3.09 25.32 4.97
N GLY A 159 3.24 26.17 3.95
CA GLY A 159 3.98 27.43 4.08
C GLY A 159 3.34 28.41 5.05
N ARG A 160 2.01 28.48 5.12
CA ARG A 160 1.31 29.27 6.15
C ARG A 160 1.53 28.69 7.54
N ALA A 161 1.48 27.37 7.70
CA ALA A 161 1.75 26.71 8.98
C ALA A 161 3.19 26.93 9.47
N ALA A 162 4.18 26.72 8.60
CA ALA A 162 5.59 26.95 8.92
C ALA A 162 5.85 28.41 9.32
N LYS A 163 5.23 29.40 8.65
CA LYS A 163 5.31 30.82 9.04
C LYS A 163 4.74 31.11 10.43
N ARG A 164 3.77 30.32 10.91
CA ARG A 164 3.25 30.42 12.29
C ARG A 164 4.14 29.70 13.31
N GLY A 165 5.23 29.05 12.88
CA GLY A 165 6.13 28.28 13.74
C GLY A 165 5.74 26.81 13.93
N VAL A 166 4.77 26.30 13.16
CA VAL A 166 4.38 24.88 13.18
C VAL A 166 5.50 24.04 12.58
N ASN A 167 5.94 22.99 13.28
CA ASN A 167 6.97 22.09 12.76
C ASN A 167 6.38 21.19 11.66
N CYS A 168 6.81 21.39 10.41
CA CYS A 168 6.29 20.64 9.27
C CYS A 168 7.37 19.70 8.72
N GLN A 169 7.12 18.39 8.75
CA GLN A 169 8.03 17.34 8.26
C GLN A 169 7.35 16.46 7.21
N ILE A 170 7.94 16.40 6.01
CA ILE A 170 7.31 15.82 4.83
C ILE A 170 8.25 14.80 4.18
N LEU A 171 7.77 13.57 4.00
CA LEU A 171 8.44 12.52 3.23
C LEU A 171 7.69 12.29 1.92
N ILE A 172 8.43 12.37 0.81
CA ILE A 172 7.90 12.22 -0.54
C ILE A 172 8.67 11.10 -1.25
N ASP A 173 7.99 10.08 -1.78
CA ASP A 173 8.68 9.00 -2.50
C ASP A 173 9.42 9.51 -3.74
N ALA A 174 10.71 9.16 -3.85
CA ALA A 174 11.58 9.66 -4.90
C ALA A 174 11.17 9.24 -6.32
N LEU A 175 10.60 8.04 -6.50
CA LEU A 175 10.20 7.55 -7.82
C LEU A 175 8.76 7.93 -8.16
N GLY A 176 7.84 7.80 -7.19
CA GLY A 176 6.44 8.18 -7.33
C GLY A 176 6.31 9.66 -7.72
N SER A 177 7.10 10.51 -7.07
CA SER A 177 7.13 11.95 -7.32
C SER A 177 8.21 12.39 -8.30
N ARG A 178 8.79 11.51 -9.12
CA ARG A 178 9.92 11.85 -10.01
C ARG A 178 9.69 13.04 -10.96
N ARG A 179 8.42 13.37 -11.27
CA ARG A 179 8.04 14.48 -12.16
C ARG A 179 8.40 15.83 -11.54
N SER A 180 8.01 16.04 -10.29
CA SER A 180 8.08 17.36 -9.63
C SER A 180 8.60 17.31 -8.20
N GLY A 181 8.90 16.14 -7.64
CA GLY A 181 9.25 15.95 -6.23
C GLY A 181 10.43 16.80 -5.78
N LYS A 182 11.48 16.93 -6.61
CA LYS A 182 12.61 17.84 -6.33
C LYS A 182 12.19 19.31 -6.28
N GLN A 183 11.30 19.73 -7.19
CA GLN A 183 10.75 21.09 -7.20
C GLN A 183 9.88 21.34 -5.96
N VAL A 184 8.99 20.41 -5.61
CA VAL A 184 8.14 20.47 -4.42
C VAL A 184 8.99 20.55 -3.15
N ILE A 185 9.99 19.67 -3.01
CA ILE A 185 10.91 19.68 -1.87
C ILE A 185 11.62 21.03 -1.76
N GLN A 186 12.11 21.59 -2.88
CA GLN A 186 12.77 22.89 -2.85
C GLN A 186 11.82 24.03 -2.46
N GLN A 187 10.57 24.03 -2.98
CA GLN A 187 9.55 25.00 -2.60
C GLN A 187 9.23 24.92 -1.11
N LEU A 188 9.03 23.71 -0.58
CA LEU A 188 8.76 23.48 0.85
C LEU A 188 9.93 23.96 1.73
N LYS A 189 11.17 23.64 1.37
CA LYS A 189 12.37 24.11 2.10
C LYS A 189 12.48 25.63 2.12
N ASN A 190 12.20 26.29 0.99
CA ASN A 190 12.18 27.75 0.91
C ASN A 190 11.10 28.39 1.82
N LEU A 191 10.06 27.63 2.18
CA LEU A 191 8.99 28.03 3.08
C LEU A 191 9.24 27.64 4.55
N GLY A 192 10.41 27.05 4.87
CA GLY A 192 10.74 26.62 6.23
C GLY A 192 10.20 25.24 6.62
N VAL A 193 9.78 24.42 5.64
CA VAL A 193 9.29 23.05 5.86
C VAL A 193 10.43 22.05 5.65
N ASP A 194 10.59 21.06 6.56
CA ASP A 194 11.57 19.98 6.40
C ASP A 194 11.01 18.90 5.48
N ALA A 195 11.31 19.04 4.18
CA ALA A 195 10.90 18.08 3.16
C ALA A 195 12.09 17.21 2.69
N ARG A 196 11.87 15.90 2.60
CA ARG A 196 12.90 14.91 2.21
C ARG A 196 12.33 13.85 1.26
N GLU A 197 13.23 13.23 0.49
CA GLU A 197 12.90 12.06 -0.32
C GLU A 197 12.84 10.80 0.56
N ALA A 198 11.78 10.00 0.40
CA ALA A 198 11.73 8.63 0.87
C ALA A 198 12.32 7.68 -0.19
N LEU A 199 13.10 6.70 0.26
CA LEU A 199 13.77 5.71 -0.59
C LEU A 199 14.52 6.33 -1.80
N PRO A 200 15.40 7.34 -1.60
CA PRO A 200 16.10 8.01 -2.70
C PRO A 200 16.86 7.00 -3.56
N PHE A 201 16.87 7.18 -4.88
CA PHE A 201 17.54 6.24 -5.79
C PHE A 201 19.06 6.32 -5.65
N ARG A 202 19.69 5.22 -5.21
CA ARG A 202 21.15 5.10 -5.02
C ARG A 202 21.67 3.94 -5.86
N LEU A 203 22.69 4.18 -6.69
CA LEU A 203 23.28 3.14 -7.57
C LEU A 203 24.47 2.39 -6.96
N LEU A 204 25.15 2.99 -5.98
CA LEU A 204 26.39 2.48 -5.39
C LEU A 204 26.20 2.10 -3.91
N ARG A 205 27.00 2.65 -2.99
CA ARG A 205 26.93 2.35 -1.55
C ARG A 205 25.53 2.69 -1.00
N GLY A 206 24.90 1.73 -0.33
CA GLY A 206 23.53 1.88 0.17
C GLY A 206 22.46 1.82 -0.91
N ARG A 207 22.71 1.06 -1.99
CA ARG A 207 21.82 0.86 -3.16
C ARG A 207 20.37 0.63 -2.75
N THR A 208 19.47 1.46 -3.28
CA THR A 208 18.03 1.31 -3.11
C THR A 208 17.43 0.69 -4.36
N ARG A 209 16.45 -0.19 -4.19
CA ARG A 209 15.76 -0.85 -5.30
C ARG A 209 14.67 0.05 -5.84
N GLY A 210 14.70 0.34 -7.14
CA GLY A 210 13.69 1.20 -7.79
C GLY A 210 12.27 0.64 -7.68
N ASP A 211 12.13 -0.68 -7.61
CA ASP A 211 10.84 -1.35 -7.56
C ASP A 211 10.21 -1.47 -6.16
N MET A 212 10.97 -1.17 -5.09
CA MET A 212 10.47 -1.08 -3.71
C MET A 212 10.26 0.38 -3.34
N ARG A 213 9.04 0.76 -2.99
CA ARG A 213 8.64 2.16 -2.83
C ARG A 213 7.79 2.41 -1.62
N ASN A 214 7.82 3.64 -1.12
CA ASN A 214 6.90 4.06 -0.07
C ASN A 214 5.61 4.49 -0.73
N HIS A 215 4.61 3.62 -0.69
CA HIS A 215 3.34 3.83 -1.36
C HIS A 215 2.27 4.32 -0.37
N ARG A 216 2.64 4.75 0.84
CA ARG A 216 1.72 5.26 1.85
C ARG A 216 1.18 6.63 1.46
N LYS A 217 -0.04 6.92 1.95
CA LYS A 217 -0.67 8.24 1.94
C LYS A 217 -1.16 8.47 3.36
N LEU A 218 -0.29 9.06 4.17
CA LEU A 218 -0.48 9.21 5.60
C LEU A 218 -0.22 10.66 5.97
N PHE A 219 -1.21 11.30 6.61
CA PHE A 219 -1.12 12.70 7.00
C PHE A 219 -1.52 12.84 8.47
N ILE A 220 -0.71 13.53 9.27
CA ILE A 220 -0.96 13.74 10.70
C ILE A 220 -0.83 15.23 11.00
N ILE A 221 -1.81 15.76 11.73
CA ILE A 221 -1.87 17.16 12.17
C ILE A 221 -1.99 17.18 13.69
N ASP A 222 -1.00 17.80 14.34
CA ASP A 222 -0.89 17.99 15.80
C ASP A 222 -1.02 16.70 16.64
N GLY A 223 -0.82 15.52 16.03
CA GLY A 223 -1.09 14.23 16.67
C GLY A 223 -2.57 14.03 17.02
N LYS A 224 -3.47 14.89 16.53
CA LYS A 224 -4.91 14.87 16.85
C LYS A 224 -5.77 14.40 15.69
N ILE A 225 -5.36 14.73 14.46
CA ILE A 225 -6.07 14.40 13.24
C ILE A 225 -5.15 13.57 12.35
N GLY A 226 -5.69 12.48 11.82
CA GLY A 226 -5.02 11.61 10.87
C GLY A 226 -5.80 11.48 9.56
N TYR A 227 -5.11 11.23 8.47
CA TYR A 227 -5.70 10.81 7.20
C TYR A 227 -4.95 9.61 6.64
N ALA A 228 -5.68 8.61 6.17
CA ALA A 228 -5.14 7.45 5.47
C ALA A 228 -6.06 6.99 4.33
N GLY A 229 -5.49 6.57 3.21
CA GLY A 229 -6.28 6.12 2.07
C GLY A 229 -5.49 5.97 0.79
N SER A 230 -6.17 6.17 -0.34
CA SER A 230 -5.60 5.92 -1.66
C SER A 230 -5.11 7.18 -2.39
N GLN A 231 -5.62 8.35 -2.02
CA GLN A 231 -5.44 9.60 -2.79
C GLN A 231 -4.05 10.23 -2.60
N ASN A 232 -3.40 10.47 -3.73
CA ASN A 232 -2.15 11.23 -3.80
C ASN A 232 -2.38 12.76 -3.82
N ILE A 233 -1.31 13.56 -3.62
CA ILE A 233 -1.35 15.00 -3.84
C ILE A 233 -0.98 15.29 -5.31
N ILE A 234 -1.99 15.24 -6.17
CA ILE A 234 -1.89 15.47 -7.61
C ILE A 234 -3.28 15.83 -8.14
N ASN A 235 -3.38 16.54 -9.24
CA ASN A 235 -4.65 16.84 -9.92
C ASN A 235 -5.36 15.54 -10.32
N ARG A 236 -6.68 15.49 -10.14
CA ARG A 236 -7.52 14.33 -10.54
C ARG A 236 -7.34 13.93 -11.99
N ASP A 237 -7.04 14.87 -12.87
CA ASP A 237 -6.94 14.74 -14.32
C ASP A 237 -5.51 14.89 -14.85
N TRP A 238 -4.51 14.62 -14.01
CA TRP A 238 -3.09 14.78 -14.37
C TRP A 238 -2.62 13.97 -15.58
N ARG A 239 -3.34 12.89 -15.92
CA ARG A 239 -3.16 12.15 -17.18
C ARG A 239 -4.30 12.52 -18.12
N PRO A 240 -4.01 12.94 -19.37
CA PRO A 240 -5.03 13.20 -20.38
C PRO A 240 -6.00 12.02 -20.55
N GLY A 241 -7.30 12.30 -20.52
CA GLY A 241 -8.36 11.29 -20.68
C GLY A 241 -8.63 10.42 -19.44
N VAL A 242 -7.97 10.69 -18.31
CA VAL A 242 -8.15 9.94 -17.07
C VAL A 242 -8.53 10.92 -15.96
N VAL A 243 -9.64 10.65 -15.29
CA VAL A 243 -10.04 11.35 -14.07
C VAL A 243 -10.01 10.35 -12.92
N ASN A 244 -9.34 10.65 -11.81
CA ASN A 244 -9.22 9.74 -10.69
C ASN A 244 -10.45 9.82 -9.75
N GLN A 245 -10.84 8.67 -9.20
CA GLN A 245 -11.81 8.52 -8.12
C GLN A 245 -11.13 7.74 -6.99
N GLU A 246 -11.09 8.31 -5.79
CA GLU A 246 -10.29 7.81 -4.67
C GLU A 246 -11.16 7.68 -3.42
N LEU A 247 -10.60 7.10 -2.36
CA LEU A 247 -11.21 7.08 -1.03
C LEU A 247 -10.14 7.30 0.04
N THR A 248 -10.38 8.28 0.90
CA THR A 248 -9.55 8.58 2.06
C THR A 248 -10.41 8.62 3.31
N VAL A 249 -9.86 8.20 4.44
CA VAL A 249 -10.49 8.29 5.74
C VAL A 249 -9.76 9.35 6.56
N ARG A 250 -10.51 10.34 7.05
CA ARG A 250 -10.06 11.26 8.10
C ARG A 250 -10.44 10.67 9.45
N VAL A 251 -9.52 10.66 10.40
CA VAL A 251 -9.72 10.06 11.74
C VAL A 251 -9.23 10.99 12.84
N GLU A 252 -9.85 10.87 14.00
CA GLU A 252 -9.46 11.51 15.26
C GLU A 252 -9.61 10.50 16.41
N GLY A 253 -8.85 10.73 17.49
CA GLY A 253 -8.81 9.85 18.65
C GLY A 253 -7.53 9.02 18.72
N PRO A 254 -7.50 7.97 19.58
CA PRO A 254 -6.29 7.20 19.86
C PRO A 254 -5.57 6.63 18.64
N ILE A 255 -6.28 6.32 17.55
CA ILE A 255 -5.70 5.81 16.30
C ILE A 255 -4.63 6.72 15.70
N VAL A 256 -4.73 8.04 15.93
CA VAL A 256 -3.76 9.00 15.40
C VAL A 256 -2.38 8.80 16.03
N PHE A 257 -2.32 8.24 17.24
CA PHE A 257 -1.05 7.87 17.88
C PHE A 257 -0.30 6.76 17.12
N GLU A 258 -1.01 5.76 16.61
CA GLU A 258 -0.40 4.71 15.76
C GLU A 258 0.10 5.29 14.44
N MET A 259 -0.67 6.23 13.86
CA MET A 259 -0.30 6.92 12.62
C MET A 259 0.95 7.78 12.80
N GLU A 260 1.02 8.51 13.91
CA GLU A 260 2.18 9.31 14.30
C GLU A 260 3.41 8.42 14.58
N THR A 261 3.21 7.28 15.25
CA THR A 261 4.25 6.25 15.45
C THR A 261 4.76 5.73 14.10
N LEU A 262 3.87 5.42 13.17
CA LEU A 262 4.25 4.97 11.83
C LEU A 262 5.01 6.07 11.07
N PHE A 263 4.59 7.34 11.16
CA PHE A 263 5.34 8.44 10.57
C PHE A 263 6.77 8.51 11.12
N ALA A 264 6.94 8.44 12.44
CA ALA A 264 8.25 8.51 13.07
C ALA A 264 9.17 7.36 12.68
N ILE A 265 8.63 6.15 12.50
CA ILE A 265 9.35 5.01 11.93
C ILE A 265 9.87 5.37 10.54
N ASN A 266 9.00 5.84 9.64
CA ASN A 266 9.40 6.24 8.28
C ASN A 266 10.45 7.35 8.30
N TRP A 267 10.29 8.34 9.18
CA TRP A 267 11.24 9.43 9.37
C TRP A 267 12.59 8.94 9.85
N TYR A 268 12.63 8.06 10.85
CA TYR A 268 13.86 7.46 11.37
C TYR A 268 14.55 6.60 10.31
N LEU A 269 13.78 5.81 9.55
CA LEU A 269 14.32 4.99 8.49
C LEU A 269 15.04 5.84 7.45
N GLU A 270 14.56 7.03 7.09
CA GLU A 270 15.26 7.89 6.11
C GLU A 270 16.34 8.77 6.75
N SER A 271 16.05 9.44 7.87
CA SER A 271 16.92 10.44 8.47
C SER A 271 17.98 9.88 9.43
N GLY A 272 17.73 8.71 10.03
CA GLY A 272 18.52 8.16 11.13
C GLY A 272 18.22 8.77 12.51
N ALA A 273 17.21 9.65 12.60
CA ALA A 273 16.80 10.30 13.84
C ALA A 273 15.27 10.27 13.96
N LEU A 274 14.75 10.09 15.18
CA LEU A 274 13.32 10.28 15.44
C LEU A 274 12.95 11.77 15.30
N PRO A 275 11.70 12.09 14.91
CA PRO A 275 11.18 13.46 14.93
C PRO A 275 11.47 14.16 16.26
N ASP A 276 11.84 15.45 16.23
CA ASP A 276 12.32 16.18 17.41
C ASP A 276 11.34 16.11 18.58
N ARG A 277 10.03 16.25 18.31
CA ARG A 277 9.02 16.12 19.37
C ARG A 277 8.94 14.74 20.00
N MET A 278 9.23 13.66 19.27
CA MET A 278 9.30 12.30 19.86
C MET A 278 10.45 12.12 20.80
N ARG A 279 11.45 12.99 20.70
CA ARG A 279 12.59 13.04 21.61
C ARG A 279 12.31 13.90 22.84
N ASP A 280 11.66 15.05 22.64
CA ASP A 280 11.70 16.14 23.63
C ASP A 280 10.41 16.36 24.43
N THR A 281 9.26 15.84 23.96
CA THR A 281 7.96 15.98 24.63
C THR A 281 7.27 14.63 24.80
N PRO A 282 6.62 14.33 25.95
CA PRO A 282 5.83 13.12 26.09
C PRO A 282 4.76 13.08 25.01
N HIS A 283 4.85 12.13 24.09
CA HIS A 283 3.80 11.86 23.12
C HIS A 283 2.61 11.28 23.87
N LEU A 284 1.55 12.06 23.96
CA LEU A 284 0.32 11.66 24.63
C LEU A 284 -0.61 11.01 23.61
N VAL A 285 -1.20 9.89 24.01
CA VAL A 285 -2.30 9.28 23.26
C VAL A 285 -3.46 10.29 23.24
N PRO A 286 -4.02 10.64 22.07
CA PRO A 286 -5.14 11.57 21.99
C PRO A 286 -6.35 11.06 22.80
N PRO A 287 -7.19 11.98 23.32
CA PRO A 287 -8.42 11.60 23.99
C PRO A 287 -9.36 10.84 23.03
N LYS A 288 -10.32 10.11 23.59
CA LYS A 288 -11.36 9.45 22.80
C LYS A 288 -12.32 10.51 22.23
N GLU A 289 -12.54 10.47 20.92
CA GLU A 289 -13.34 11.45 20.15
C GLU A 289 -14.61 10.83 19.53
N GLY A 290 -14.79 9.51 19.66
CA GLY A 290 -15.92 8.78 19.10
C GLY A 290 -16.06 7.38 19.68
N SER A 291 -16.77 6.50 18.98
CA SER A 291 -17.05 5.12 19.41
C SER A 291 -16.39 4.04 18.55
N HIS A 292 -15.86 4.40 17.37
CA HIS A 292 -15.39 3.42 16.41
C HIS A 292 -14.12 2.72 16.89
N ILE A 293 -14.03 1.42 16.61
CA ILE A 293 -12.84 0.60 16.85
C ILE A 293 -12.06 0.49 15.55
N LEU A 294 -10.83 0.98 15.58
CA LEU A 294 -9.92 1.08 14.43
C LEU A 294 -8.57 0.46 14.77
N GLN A 295 -7.85 -0.01 13.76
CA GLN A 295 -6.49 -0.52 13.90
C GLN A 295 -5.66 -0.15 12.69
N LEU A 296 -4.43 0.32 12.89
CA LEU A 296 -3.53 0.61 11.80
C LEU A 296 -2.70 -0.63 11.43
N LEU A 297 -2.67 -1.00 10.14
CA LEU A 297 -1.83 -2.07 9.63
C LEU A 297 -0.80 -1.52 8.64
N PRO A 298 0.44 -1.28 9.07
CA PRO A 298 1.54 -1.08 8.13
C PRO A 298 1.94 -2.40 7.47
N SER A 299 2.36 -2.33 6.21
CA SER A 299 2.99 -3.47 5.52
C SER A 299 4.20 -3.02 4.69
N GLY A 300 5.01 -3.98 4.27
CA GLY A 300 6.21 -3.77 3.44
C GLY A 300 7.24 -4.87 3.66
N ALA A 301 8.34 -4.83 2.90
CA ALA A 301 9.36 -5.89 2.93
C ALA A 301 10.15 -5.98 4.25
N ASP A 302 10.02 -4.99 5.14
CA ASP A 302 10.59 -5.02 6.49
C ASP A 302 9.77 -5.88 7.48
N TYR A 303 8.52 -6.23 7.12
CA TYR A 303 7.61 -7.03 7.95
C TYR A 303 7.70 -8.54 7.62
N ARG A 304 7.32 -9.39 8.59
CA ARG A 304 7.51 -10.85 8.51
C ARG A 304 6.69 -11.52 7.40
N LEU A 305 5.46 -11.05 7.17
CA LEU A 305 4.54 -11.54 6.14
C LEU A 305 3.98 -10.35 5.37
N ALA A 306 3.40 -10.63 4.20
CA ALA A 306 2.63 -9.66 3.44
C ALA A 306 1.36 -9.29 4.23
N GLY A 307 1.43 -8.23 5.05
CA GLY A 307 0.40 -7.91 6.04
C GLY A 307 -1.00 -7.76 5.45
N PHE A 308 -1.15 -6.91 4.42
CA PHE A 308 -2.44 -6.69 3.75
C PHE A 308 -2.98 -7.96 3.08
N GLU A 309 -2.15 -8.72 2.36
CA GLU A 309 -2.53 -9.99 1.72
C GLU A 309 -2.99 -11.01 2.76
N THR A 310 -2.25 -11.15 3.86
CA THR A 310 -2.56 -12.08 4.96
C THR A 310 -3.91 -11.74 5.60
N MET A 311 -4.18 -10.46 5.83
CA MET A 311 -5.48 -9.99 6.34
C MET A 311 -6.60 -10.18 5.33
N LEU A 312 -6.34 -9.90 4.05
CA LEU A 312 -7.29 -10.10 2.96
C LEU A 312 -7.71 -11.57 2.87
N VAL A 313 -6.75 -12.49 2.82
CA VAL A 313 -6.98 -13.94 2.79
C VAL A 313 -7.73 -14.41 4.03
N THR A 314 -7.31 -13.97 5.23
CA THR A 314 -7.99 -14.31 6.49
C THR A 314 -9.44 -13.85 6.49
N GLY A 315 -9.69 -12.60 6.08
CA GLY A 315 -11.04 -12.05 5.96
C GLY A 315 -11.91 -12.85 5.00
N ILE A 316 -11.37 -13.20 3.82
CA ILE A 316 -12.10 -14.02 2.82
C ILE A 316 -12.44 -15.42 3.36
N TYR A 317 -11.54 -16.04 4.12
CA TYR A 317 -11.85 -17.32 4.76
C TYR A 317 -12.89 -17.20 5.87
N ALA A 318 -12.90 -16.09 6.61
CA ALA A 318 -13.86 -15.83 7.68
C ALA A 318 -15.25 -15.39 7.18
N ALA A 319 -15.36 -14.91 5.94
CA ALA A 319 -16.59 -14.38 5.36
C ALA A 319 -17.73 -15.42 5.35
N LYS A 320 -18.92 -15.01 5.77
CA LYS A 320 -20.12 -15.84 5.86
C LYS A 320 -21.20 -15.46 4.84
N THR A 321 -21.28 -14.19 4.43
CA THR A 321 -22.38 -13.68 3.62
C THR A 321 -21.92 -12.97 2.35
N GLN A 322 -21.05 -11.97 2.46
CA GLN A 322 -20.63 -11.16 1.33
C GLN A 322 -19.22 -10.57 1.48
N ILE A 323 -18.58 -10.34 0.34
CA ILE A 323 -17.31 -9.63 0.22
C ILE A 323 -17.45 -8.63 -0.93
N VAL A 324 -17.10 -7.37 -0.68
CA VAL A 324 -16.90 -6.38 -1.75
C VAL A 324 -15.44 -5.96 -1.75
N LEU A 325 -14.76 -6.14 -2.88
CA LEU A 325 -13.35 -5.79 -3.05
C LEU A 325 -13.22 -4.72 -4.13
N VAL A 326 -12.65 -3.58 -3.77
CA VAL A 326 -12.43 -2.46 -4.69
C VAL A 326 -10.93 -2.24 -4.87
N THR A 327 -10.46 -2.29 -6.12
CA THR A 327 -9.05 -2.08 -6.43
C THR A 327 -8.84 -1.63 -7.88
N PRO A 328 -7.87 -0.74 -8.16
CA PRO A 328 -7.52 -0.40 -9.54
C PRO A 328 -6.85 -1.54 -10.30
N TYR A 329 -6.12 -2.41 -9.57
CA TYR A 329 -5.32 -3.49 -10.13
C TYR A 329 -5.54 -4.77 -9.35
N LEU A 330 -6.07 -5.78 -10.05
CA LEU A 330 -6.37 -7.11 -9.55
C LEU A 330 -5.45 -8.13 -10.23
N ILE A 331 -4.33 -8.41 -9.58
CA ILE A 331 -3.36 -9.45 -9.96
C ILE A 331 -3.14 -10.33 -8.73
N PRO A 332 -4.13 -11.18 -8.38
CA PRO A 332 -4.07 -12.02 -7.19
C PRO A 332 -2.97 -13.08 -7.36
N ASP A 333 -2.35 -13.42 -6.25
CA ASP A 333 -1.44 -14.56 -6.16
C ASP A 333 -2.25 -15.88 -6.03
N SER A 334 -1.56 -17.01 -5.82
CA SER A 334 -2.23 -18.31 -5.66
C SER A 334 -3.09 -18.38 -4.40
N ASP A 335 -2.65 -17.77 -3.31
CA ASP A 335 -3.28 -17.93 -2.00
C ASP A 335 -4.60 -17.14 -1.96
N LEU A 336 -4.58 -15.91 -2.46
CA LEU A 336 -5.77 -15.09 -2.62
C LEU A 336 -6.76 -15.71 -3.61
N LEU A 337 -6.28 -16.24 -4.73
CA LEU A 337 -7.15 -16.87 -5.72
C LEU A 337 -7.83 -18.12 -5.16
N ALA A 338 -7.11 -18.93 -4.39
CA ALA A 338 -7.67 -20.10 -3.71
C ALA A 338 -8.70 -19.69 -2.66
N ALA A 339 -8.42 -18.65 -1.86
CA ALA A 339 -9.34 -18.12 -0.85
C ALA A 339 -10.65 -17.63 -1.48
N LEU A 340 -10.56 -16.81 -2.54
CA LEU A 340 -11.73 -16.28 -3.25
C LEU A 340 -12.62 -17.39 -3.82
N LYS A 341 -12.02 -18.38 -4.50
CA LYS A 341 -12.76 -19.54 -5.04
C LYS A 341 -13.42 -20.35 -3.94
N THR A 342 -12.70 -20.59 -2.84
CA THR A 342 -13.23 -21.35 -1.70
C THR A 342 -14.42 -20.64 -1.08
N ALA A 343 -14.32 -19.33 -0.86
CA ALA A 343 -15.43 -18.53 -0.35
C ALA A 343 -16.65 -18.53 -1.28
N ALA A 344 -16.44 -18.39 -2.59
CA ALA A 344 -17.52 -18.49 -3.58
C ALA A 344 -18.19 -19.88 -3.55
N LEU A 345 -17.41 -20.96 -3.43
CA LEU A 345 -17.94 -22.33 -3.29
C LEU A 345 -18.74 -22.54 -1.99
N ARG A 346 -18.41 -21.82 -0.91
CA ARG A 346 -19.22 -21.80 0.33
C ARG A 346 -20.54 -21.04 0.17
N GLY A 347 -20.78 -20.39 -0.96
CA GLY A 347 -21.97 -19.57 -1.21
C GLY A 347 -21.85 -18.12 -0.74
N VAL A 348 -20.64 -17.65 -0.40
CA VAL A 348 -20.41 -16.23 -0.12
C VAL A 348 -20.53 -15.43 -1.40
N ARG A 349 -21.33 -14.35 -1.38
CA ARG A 349 -21.44 -13.43 -2.53
C ARG A 349 -20.17 -12.59 -2.62
N ILE A 350 -19.49 -12.59 -3.76
CA ILE A 350 -18.25 -11.83 -3.95
C ILE A 350 -18.41 -10.88 -5.14
N ASP A 351 -18.32 -9.59 -4.86
CA ASP A 351 -18.34 -8.52 -5.85
C ASP A 351 -16.96 -7.85 -5.91
N ILE A 352 -16.27 -7.95 -7.04
CA ILE A 352 -14.98 -7.28 -7.27
C ILE A 352 -15.19 -6.08 -8.20
N ILE A 353 -14.94 -4.88 -7.71
CA ILE A 353 -15.06 -3.64 -8.47
C ILE A 353 -13.66 -3.18 -8.90
N VAL A 354 -13.49 -3.07 -10.22
CA VAL A 354 -12.26 -2.61 -10.86
C VAL A 354 -12.58 -1.48 -11.82
N SER A 355 -11.58 -0.69 -12.19
CA SER A 355 -11.78 0.38 -13.16
C SER A 355 -11.98 -0.13 -14.59
N LYS A 356 -12.92 0.47 -15.34
CA LYS A 356 -13.04 0.27 -16.79
C LYS A 356 -11.92 1.00 -17.54
N ILE A 357 -11.64 2.23 -17.11
CA ILE A 357 -10.54 3.09 -17.59
C ILE A 357 -9.22 2.55 -17.04
N ALA A 358 -8.19 2.45 -17.87
CA ALA A 358 -6.88 1.98 -17.47
C ALA A 358 -5.82 3.01 -17.82
N ASP A 359 -4.96 3.35 -16.87
CA ASP A 359 -3.75 4.16 -17.04
C ASP A 359 -2.52 3.31 -17.38
N GLN A 360 -2.58 1.99 -17.12
CA GLN A 360 -1.53 1.01 -17.41
C GLN A 360 -2.06 -0.16 -18.23
N ILE A 361 -1.79 -0.13 -19.55
CA ILE A 361 -2.31 -1.11 -20.51
C ILE A 361 -1.88 -2.55 -20.16
N LEU A 362 -0.59 -2.76 -19.88
CA LEU A 362 -0.06 -4.09 -19.55
C LEU A 362 -0.68 -4.66 -18.26
N VAL A 363 -0.85 -3.81 -17.24
CA VAL A 363 -1.50 -4.20 -15.97
C VAL A 363 -2.97 -4.54 -16.22
N SER A 364 -3.67 -3.77 -17.06
CA SER A 364 -5.05 -4.08 -17.46
C SER A 364 -5.16 -5.43 -18.19
N MET A 365 -4.19 -5.77 -19.05
CA MET A 365 -4.15 -7.06 -19.73
C MET A 365 -3.89 -8.20 -18.75
N ALA A 366 -2.91 -8.04 -17.84
CA ALA A 366 -2.60 -9.02 -16.81
C ALA A 366 -3.82 -9.30 -15.91
N GLN A 367 -4.50 -8.26 -15.42
CA GLN A 367 -5.72 -8.38 -14.64
C GLN A 367 -6.82 -9.17 -15.36
N LYS A 368 -7.08 -8.85 -16.64
CA LYS A 368 -8.10 -9.53 -17.45
C LYS A 368 -7.82 -11.03 -17.63
N SER A 369 -6.57 -11.47 -17.50
CA SER A 369 -6.23 -12.90 -17.59
C SER A 369 -6.91 -13.73 -16.48
N TYR A 370 -7.18 -13.14 -15.31
CA TYR A 370 -7.82 -13.81 -14.16
C TYR A 370 -9.36 -13.85 -14.25
N TYR A 371 -9.97 -12.99 -15.05
CA TYR A 371 -11.44 -12.85 -15.08
C TYR A 371 -12.15 -14.16 -15.43
N GLN A 372 -11.62 -14.93 -16.38
CA GLN A 372 -12.26 -16.20 -16.77
C GLN A 372 -12.36 -17.16 -15.59
N GLU A 373 -11.32 -17.22 -14.78
CA GLU A 373 -11.18 -18.13 -13.65
C GLU A 373 -12.10 -17.70 -12.50
N LEU A 374 -12.10 -16.40 -12.17
CA LEU A 374 -12.97 -15.81 -11.15
C LEU A 374 -14.46 -15.94 -11.52
N LEU A 375 -14.85 -15.56 -12.74
CA LEU A 375 -16.24 -15.71 -13.23
C LEU A 375 -16.67 -17.17 -13.28
N SER A 376 -15.74 -18.10 -13.51
CA SER A 376 -16.05 -19.54 -13.51
C SER A 376 -16.37 -20.05 -12.11
N ALA A 377 -15.73 -19.47 -11.07
CA ALA A 377 -15.99 -19.76 -9.66
C ALA A 377 -17.26 -19.11 -9.11
N GLY A 378 -17.97 -18.27 -9.88
CA GLY A 378 -19.19 -17.58 -9.45
C GLY A 378 -18.94 -16.21 -8.83
N ILE A 379 -17.74 -15.65 -8.98
CA ILE A 379 -17.40 -14.30 -8.50
C ILE A 379 -17.88 -13.27 -9.52
N HIS A 380 -18.50 -12.19 -9.04
CA HIS A 380 -18.97 -11.07 -9.86
C HIS A 380 -17.84 -10.05 -10.05
N ILE A 381 -17.67 -9.59 -11.28
CA ILE A 381 -16.67 -8.56 -11.61
C ILE A 381 -17.40 -7.37 -12.23
N HIS A 382 -17.20 -6.20 -11.66
CA HIS A 382 -17.85 -4.95 -12.03
C HIS A 382 -16.81 -3.93 -12.50
N ARG A 383 -17.01 -3.34 -13.68
CA ARG A 383 -16.10 -2.36 -14.28
C ARG A 383 -16.66 -0.96 -14.16
N TYR A 384 -16.13 -0.17 -13.23
CA TYR A 384 -16.55 1.21 -12.98
C TYR A 384 -16.29 2.11 -14.20
N ARG A 385 -17.31 2.84 -14.68
CA ARG A 385 -17.36 3.42 -16.03
C ARG A 385 -16.56 4.71 -16.23
N ASP A 386 -16.84 5.73 -15.43
CA ASP A 386 -16.60 7.12 -15.85
C ASP A 386 -15.26 7.71 -15.40
N LYS A 387 -14.66 7.13 -14.35
CA LYS A 387 -13.40 7.59 -13.77
C LYS A 387 -12.48 6.39 -13.57
N LEU A 388 -11.19 6.65 -13.46
CA LEU A 388 -10.23 5.67 -12.94
C LEU A 388 -10.50 5.46 -11.45
N LEU A 389 -11.17 4.37 -11.11
CA LEU A 389 -11.39 3.97 -9.73
C LEU A 389 -10.08 3.48 -9.13
N HIS A 390 -9.45 4.34 -8.34
CA HIS A 390 -8.16 4.10 -7.70
C HIS A 390 -8.29 3.96 -6.17
N ALA A 391 -9.50 3.99 -5.63
CA ALA A 391 -9.79 3.54 -4.28
C ALA A 391 -9.29 2.09 -4.05
N LYS A 392 -8.74 1.81 -2.86
CA LYS A 392 -8.42 0.44 -2.42
C LYS A 392 -9.08 0.17 -1.07
N HIS A 393 -10.05 -0.73 -1.09
CA HIS A 393 -10.70 -1.18 0.13
C HIS A 393 -11.38 -2.53 -0.07
N ILE A 394 -11.70 -3.16 1.05
CA ILE A 394 -12.51 -4.35 1.11
C ILE A 394 -13.48 -4.23 2.28
N SER A 395 -14.72 -4.68 2.09
CA SER A 395 -15.67 -4.98 3.15
C SER A 395 -15.95 -6.49 3.20
N VAL A 396 -15.97 -7.06 4.40
CA VAL A 396 -16.27 -8.47 4.67
C VAL A 396 -17.42 -8.56 5.65
N ASP A 397 -18.55 -9.06 5.16
CA ASP A 397 -19.83 -9.03 5.86
C ASP A 397 -20.08 -7.63 6.45
N ASN A 398 -20.57 -7.55 7.69
CA ASN A 398 -20.69 -6.31 8.46
C ASN A 398 -19.74 -6.32 9.67
N LYS A 399 -18.57 -6.95 9.53
CA LYS A 399 -17.66 -7.28 10.65
C LYS A 399 -16.26 -6.73 10.51
N LEU A 400 -15.76 -6.64 9.28
CA LEU A 400 -14.42 -6.13 9.02
C LEU A 400 -14.41 -5.36 7.71
N ALA A 401 -13.78 -4.20 7.70
CA ALA A 401 -13.38 -3.52 6.48
C ALA A 401 -11.93 -3.05 6.57
N MET A 402 -11.30 -2.85 5.42
CA MET A 402 -9.97 -2.25 5.32
C MET A 402 -9.98 -1.18 4.24
N VAL A 403 -9.46 0.00 4.54
CA VAL A 403 -9.26 1.10 3.58
C VAL A 403 -7.82 1.55 3.64
N GLY A 404 -7.16 1.73 2.49
CA GLY A 404 -5.74 2.08 2.52
C GLY A 404 -5.10 2.33 1.17
N SER A 405 -3.77 2.18 1.16
CA SER A 405 -2.94 2.44 -0.01
C SER A 405 -2.60 1.20 -0.84
N SER A 406 -2.83 0.00 -0.29
CA SER A 406 -2.42 -1.28 -0.88
C SER A 406 -3.33 -1.72 -2.03
N ASN A 407 -2.73 -2.01 -3.19
CA ASN A 407 -3.43 -2.69 -4.29
C ASN A 407 -3.53 -4.20 -4.05
N VAL A 408 -4.28 -4.90 -4.89
CA VAL A 408 -4.40 -6.37 -4.89
C VAL A 408 -3.43 -6.93 -5.93
N ASP A 409 -2.14 -6.70 -5.69
CA ASP A 409 -1.05 -7.15 -6.55
C ASP A 409 0.22 -7.50 -5.76
N ILE A 410 1.07 -8.34 -6.37
CA ILE A 410 2.31 -8.84 -5.77
C ILE A 410 3.25 -7.70 -5.32
N ARG A 411 3.22 -6.54 -5.98
CA ARG A 411 4.08 -5.41 -5.62
C ARG A 411 3.62 -4.78 -4.31
N SER A 412 2.32 -4.52 -4.15
CA SER A 412 1.77 -4.02 -2.88
C SER A 412 1.86 -5.06 -1.76
N PHE A 413 1.81 -6.36 -2.07
CA PHE A 413 1.96 -7.41 -1.06
C PHE A 413 3.38 -7.54 -0.52
N LEU A 414 4.39 -7.50 -1.40
CA LEU A 414 5.77 -7.88 -1.04
C LEU A 414 6.80 -6.74 -1.09
N LEU A 415 6.60 -5.73 -1.94
CA LEU A 415 7.66 -4.77 -2.28
C LEU A 415 7.42 -3.37 -1.74
N ASN A 416 6.19 -2.87 -1.88
CA ASN A 416 5.85 -1.52 -1.46
C ASN A 416 5.61 -1.48 0.04
N GLU A 417 6.01 -0.38 0.64
CA GLU A 417 5.53 -0.01 1.95
C GLU A 417 4.13 0.59 1.83
N GLU A 418 3.15 0.01 2.52
CA GLU A 418 1.74 0.42 2.46
C GLU A 418 1.21 0.64 3.87
N VAL A 419 0.00 1.18 3.95
CA VAL A 419 -0.77 1.33 5.19
C VAL A 419 -2.25 1.06 4.91
N SER A 420 -2.89 0.32 5.80
CA SER A 420 -4.32 0.05 5.78
C SER A 420 -4.93 0.37 7.14
N LEU A 421 -6.08 1.04 7.14
CA LEU A 421 -6.90 1.23 8.32
C LEU A 421 -7.94 0.11 8.36
N ILE A 422 -7.87 -0.73 9.40
CA ILE A 422 -8.84 -1.79 9.64
C ILE A 422 -9.97 -1.22 10.52
N ILE A 423 -11.19 -1.57 10.16
CA ILE A 423 -12.42 -1.05 10.75
C ILE A 423 -13.24 -2.25 11.22
N TYR A 424 -13.60 -2.26 12.51
CA TYR A 424 -14.39 -3.32 13.15
C TYR A 424 -15.82 -2.88 13.48
N ASP A 425 -16.10 -1.60 13.30
CA ASP A 425 -17.35 -0.97 13.68
C ASP A 425 -18.43 -1.13 12.60
N LYS A 426 -19.60 -1.62 13.01
CA LYS A 426 -20.68 -1.99 12.09
C LYS A 426 -21.26 -0.77 11.36
N GLU A 427 -21.46 0.36 12.04
CA GLU A 427 -21.99 1.56 11.40
C GLU A 427 -21.00 2.12 10.37
N ALA A 428 -19.71 2.16 10.71
CA ALA A 428 -18.66 2.60 9.78
C ALA A 428 -18.53 1.67 8.56
N ILE A 429 -18.70 0.36 8.73
CA ILE A 429 -18.71 -0.59 7.60
C ILE A 429 -19.93 -0.38 6.71
N ALA A 430 -21.11 -0.14 7.30
CA ALA A 430 -22.32 0.14 6.52
C ALA A 430 -22.19 1.43 5.69
N GLN A 431 -21.51 2.46 6.21
CA GLN A 431 -21.20 3.67 5.45
C GLN A 431 -20.29 3.38 4.25
N LEU A 432 -19.27 2.52 4.43
CA LEU A 432 -18.41 2.09 3.31
C LEU A 432 -19.21 1.33 2.25
N GLN A 433 -20.08 0.42 2.68
CA GLN A 433 -20.94 -0.34 1.77
C GLN A 433 -21.88 0.56 0.96
N ASN A 434 -22.33 1.70 1.51
CA ASN A 434 -23.10 2.68 0.75
C ASN A 434 -22.27 3.32 -0.38
N ILE A 435 -20.99 3.58 -0.14
CA ILE A 435 -20.05 4.07 -1.17
C ILE A 435 -19.84 2.97 -2.23
N GLU A 436 -19.66 1.73 -1.81
CA GLU A 436 -19.51 0.57 -2.71
C GLU A 436 -20.75 0.37 -3.59
N MET A 437 -21.96 0.52 -3.05
CA MET A 437 -23.20 0.47 -3.82
C MET A 437 -23.27 1.56 -4.90
N ASP A 438 -22.78 2.76 -4.63
CA ASP A 438 -22.69 3.81 -5.65
C ASP A 438 -21.72 3.42 -6.77
N TYR A 439 -20.59 2.81 -6.44
CA TYR A 439 -19.68 2.27 -7.44
C TYR A 439 -20.33 1.18 -8.29
N LEU A 440 -21.08 0.25 -7.68
CA LEU A 440 -21.80 -0.80 -8.39
C LEU A 440 -22.85 -0.24 -9.36
N LYS A 441 -23.63 0.78 -8.96
CA LYS A 441 -24.59 1.46 -9.83
C LYS A 441 -23.93 2.09 -11.06
N ASN A 442 -22.69 2.53 -10.89
CA ASN A 442 -21.90 3.18 -11.94
C ASN A 442 -20.94 2.21 -12.66
N ALA A 443 -21.11 0.90 -12.49
CA ALA A 443 -20.26 -0.12 -13.09
C ALA A 443 -21.01 -1.04 -14.07
N ASP A 444 -20.27 -1.58 -15.05
CA ASP A 444 -20.75 -2.62 -15.95
C ASP A 444 -20.34 -4.00 -15.42
N GLU A 445 -21.29 -4.90 -15.18
CA GLU A 445 -20.97 -6.29 -14.82
C GLU A 445 -20.38 -7.06 -16.01
N VAL A 446 -19.30 -7.79 -15.78
CA VAL A 446 -18.64 -8.62 -16.80
C VAL A 446 -19.43 -9.92 -16.98
N SER A 447 -20.19 -10.02 -18.07
CA SER A 447 -20.90 -11.25 -18.42
C SER A 447 -19.94 -12.42 -18.66
N LYS A 448 -20.14 -13.52 -17.91
CA LYS A 448 -19.41 -14.79 -18.09
C LYS A 448 -19.51 -15.34 -19.52
N ALA A 449 -20.70 -15.25 -20.13
CA ALA A 449 -20.93 -15.72 -21.50
C ALA A 449 -20.16 -14.87 -22.51
N ALA A 450 -20.28 -13.54 -22.43
CA ALA A 450 -19.55 -12.63 -23.30
C ALA A 450 -18.03 -12.77 -23.12
N TRP A 451 -17.57 -12.96 -21.87
CA TRP A 451 -16.15 -13.12 -21.58
C TRP A 451 -15.56 -14.38 -22.22
N ARG A 452 -16.30 -15.49 -22.27
CA ARG A 452 -15.87 -16.73 -22.96
C ARG A 452 -15.68 -16.55 -24.46
N LEU A 453 -16.50 -15.69 -25.08
CA LEU A 453 -16.49 -15.41 -26.52
C LEU A 453 -15.47 -14.33 -26.95
N ARG A 454 -14.68 -13.79 -26.01
CA ARG A 454 -13.69 -12.74 -26.29
C ARG A 454 -12.66 -13.14 -27.38
N PRO A 455 -12.08 -12.18 -28.12
CA PRO A 455 -11.10 -12.44 -29.18
C PRO A 455 -9.88 -13.23 -28.72
N ALA A 456 -9.28 -14.01 -29.63
CA ALA A 456 -8.12 -14.86 -29.34
C ALA A 456 -6.92 -14.08 -28.76
N ILE A 457 -6.69 -12.84 -29.21
CA ILE A 457 -5.63 -11.97 -28.68
C ILE A 457 -5.82 -11.60 -27.20
N VAL A 458 -7.07 -11.59 -26.71
CA VAL A 458 -7.37 -11.38 -25.28
C VAL A 458 -7.26 -12.70 -24.51
N LYS A 459 -7.43 -13.83 -25.18
CA LYS A 459 -7.24 -15.17 -24.60
C LYS A 459 -5.76 -15.55 -24.48
N SER A 460 -4.92 -15.15 -25.42
CA SER A 460 -3.50 -15.53 -25.47
C SER A 460 -2.72 -15.03 -24.26
N TRP A 461 -3.14 -13.95 -23.61
CA TRP A 461 -2.52 -13.48 -22.35
C TRP A 461 -2.64 -14.47 -21.19
N LYS A 462 -3.61 -15.39 -21.21
CA LYS A 462 -3.65 -16.50 -20.23
C LYS A 462 -2.46 -17.45 -20.44
N ILE A 463 -2.07 -17.69 -21.69
CA ILE A 463 -0.98 -18.60 -22.06
C ILE A 463 0.38 -18.06 -21.60
N TRP A 464 0.52 -16.74 -21.44
CA TRP A 464 1.75 -16.12 -20.93
C TRP A 464 1.84 -16.11 -19.39
N ARG A 465 0.76 -16.48 -18.69
CA ARG A 465 0.71 -16.56 -17.22
C ARG A 465 1.05 -17.95 -16.71
N ASP A 466 0.47 -18.96 -17.36
CA ASP A 466 0.68 -20.38 -17.08
C ASP A 466 2.04 -20.82 -17.65
#